data_AF-A0A9X5XHB0-F1
#
_entry.id   AF-A0A9X5XHB0-F1
#
_cell.length_a   1.000
_cell.length_b   1.000
_cell.length_c   1.000
_cell.angle_alpha   90.00
_cell.angle_beta   90.00
_cell.angle_gamma   90.00
#
_symmetry.space_group_name_H-M   'P 1'
#
loop_
_entity.id
_entity.type
_entity.pdbx_description
1 polymer ?
#
loop_
_entity_poly.entity_id
_entity_poly.type
_entity_poly.pdbx_seq_one_letter_code
_entity_poly.pdbx_strand_id
1 'polypeptide(L)' 'SQYTNPSNWKAHYRRTAPEIARQFPQLDVLFVGAGTTGTLMGCARYFREWHRPVRVVAVDSVGSVSFGGPPGRR' A
#
# COMPACT_ATOMS: atom_id res chain seq x y z
N SER A 1 -3.95 -18.35 1.66
CA SER A 1 -3.11 -17.51 2.53
C SER A 1 -3.23 -16.05 2.11
N GLN A 2 -3.19 -15.10 3.03
CA GLN A 2 -3.31 -13.65 2.73
C GLN A 2 -2.18 -13.10 1.84
N TYR A 3 -1.01 -13.75 1.84
CA TYR A 3 0.16 -13.35 1.06
C TYR A 3 0.04 -13.66 -0.44
N THR A 4 -0.76 -14.68 -0.79
CA THR A 4 -0.92 -15.14 -2.17
C THR A 4 -2.31 -14.89 -2.73
N ASN A 5 -3.29 -14.56 -1.88
CA ASN A 5 -4.68 -14.35 -2.28
C ASN A 5 -4.86 -12.98 -2.97
N PRO A 6 -5.22 -12.94 -4.27
CA PRO A 6 -5.47 -11.69 -4.99
C PRO A 6 -6.59 -10.85 -4.37
N SER A 7 -7.51 -11.47 -3.61
CA SER A 7 -8.58 -10.75 -2.92
C SER A 7 -8.06 -9.75 -1.89
N ASN A 8 -6.86 -9.96 -1.33
CA ASN A 8 -6.25 -9.07 -0.35
C ASN A 8 -6.04 -7.66 -0.94
N TRP A 9 -5.22 -7.53 -1.99
CA TRP A 9 -4.97 -6.21 -2.59
C TRP A 9 -6.19 -5.65 -3.33
N LYS A 10 -7.03 -6.52 -3.93
CA LYS A 10 -8.24 -6.10 -4.65
C LYS A 10 -9.24 -5.40 -3.72
N ALA A 11 -9.34 -5.81 -2.46
CA ALA A 11 -10.20 -5.15 -1.48
C ALA A 11 -9.78 -3.69 -1.28
N HIS A 12 -8.47 -3.43 -1.11
CA HIS A 12 -7.94 -2.10 -0.91
C HIS A 12 -7.99 -1.23 -2.19
N TYR A 13 -7.76 -1.83 -3.36
CA TYR A 13 -7.94 -1.14 -4.64
C TYR A 13 -9.40 -0.69 -4.86
N ARG A 14 -10.37 -1.54 -4.48
CA ARG A 14 -11.81 -1.27 -4.72
C ARG A 14 -12.49 -0.42 -3.66
N ARG A 15 -11.94 -0.33 -2.45
CA ARG A 15 -12.57 0.39 -1.33
C ARG A 15 -11.64 1.44 -0.73
N THR A 16 -10.56 0.99 -0.10
CA THR A 16 -9.67 1.87 0.67
C THR A 16 -9.08 3.00 -0.16
N ALA A 17 -8.53 2.72 -1.34
CA ALA A 17 -7.89 3.73 -2.17
C ALA A 17 -8.88 4.76 -2.75
N PRO A 18 -10.07 4.37 -3.28
CA PRO A 18 -11.11 5.31 -3.66
C PRO A 18 -11.61 6.18 -2.50
N GLU A 19 -11.77 5.61 -1.30
CA GLU A 19 -12.19 6.38 -0.12
C GLU A 19 -11.17 7.46 0.24
N ILE A 20 -9.87 7.13 0.23
CA ILE A 20 -8.78 8.09 0.44
C ILE A 20 -8.82 9.16 -0.65
N ALA A 21 -8.92 8.80 -1.93
CA ALA A 21 -8.93 9.77 -3.03
C ALA A 21 -10.13 10.73 -2.97
N ARG A 22 -11.30 10.24 -2.55
CA ARG A 22 -12.50 11.07 -2.35
C ARG A 22 -12.35 12.03 -1.17
N GLN A 23 -11.69 11.59 -0.10
CA GLN A 23 -11.45 12.40 1.09
C GLN A 23 -10.33 13.41 0.88
N PHE A 24 -9.33 13.08 0.05
CA PHE A 24 -8.17 13.93 -0.24
C PHE A 24 -7.95 14.06 -1.76
N PRO A 25 -8.77 14.87 -2.47
CA PRO A 25 -8.68 15.03 -3.93
C PRO A 25 -7.38 15.68 -4.43
N GLN A 26 -6.57 16.22 -3.51
CA GLN A 26 -5.29 16.85 -3.79
C GLN A 26 -4.12 16.14 -3.11
N LEU A 27 -4.27 14.85 -2.81
CA LEU A 27 -3.21 14.05 -2.20
C LEU A 27 -1.97 14.01 -3.12
N ASP A 28 -0.80 14.32 -2.58
CA ASP A 28 0.46 14.23 -3.33
C ASP A 28 1.32 13.02 -2.89
N VAL A 29 1.23 12.64 -1.61
CA VAL A 29 2.02 11.54 -1.03
C VAL A 29 1.17 10.70 -0.08
N LEU A 30 1.27 9.37 -0.20
CA LEU A 30 0.60 8.41 0.68
C LEU A 30 1.63 7.46 1.30
N PHE A 31 1.73 7.48 2.63
CA PHE A 31 2.57 6.54 3.38
C PHE A 31 1.75 5.32 3.81
N VAL A 32 2.24 4.11 3.55
CA VAL A 32 1.53 2.87 3.86
C VAL A 32 2.46 1.86 4.54
N GLY A 33 2.06 1.37 5.71
CA GLY A 33 2.76 0.31 6.42
C GLY A 33 2.79 -1.01 5.62
N ALA A 34 3.95 -1.64 5.53
CA ALA A 34 4.18 -2.89 4.82
C ALA A 34 4.21 -4.08 5.77
N GLY A 35 3.13 -4.87 5.77
CA GLY A 35 3.07 -6.21 6.39
C GLY A 35 2.88 -7.28 5.33
N THR A 36 1.64 -7.68 5.09
CA THR A 36 1.24 -8.58 3.99
C THR A 36 1.28 -7.92 2.61
N THR A 37 1.62 -6.64 2.57
CA THR A 37 1.64 -5.74 1.39
C THR A 37 0.31 -5.56 0.66
N GLY A 38 -0.80 -6.12 1.15
CA GLY A 38 -2.14 -6.00 0.53
C GLY A 38 -2.62 -4.55 0.38
N THR A 39 -2.59 -3.77 1.46
CA THR A 39 -2.95 -2.34 1.45
C THR A 39 -2.06 -1.55 0.52
N LEU A 40 -0.74 -1.73 0.65
CA LEU A 40 0.27 -1.05 -0.17
C LEU A 40 0.02 -1.31 -1.66
N MET A 41 -0.15 -2.57 -2.06
CA MET A 41 -0.39 -2.93 -3.46
C MET A 41 -1.73 -2.40 -3.99
N GLY A 42 -2.80 -2.47 -3.19
CA GLY A 42 -4.11 -1.97 -3.60
C GLY A 42 -4.09 -0.46 -3.83
N CYS A 43 -3.51 0.30 -2.90
CA CYS A 43 -3.36 1.74 -3.02
C CYS A 43 -2.42 2.12 -4.17
N ALA A 44 -1.25 1.49 -4.29
CA ALA A 44 -0.29 1.79 -5.35
C ALA A 44 -0.88 1.56 -6.76
N ARG A 45 -1.66 0.48 -6.95
CA ARG A 45 -2.33 0.21 -8.24
C ARG A 45 -3.39 1.27 -8.57
N TYR A 46 -4.24 1.60 -7.61
CA TYR A 46 -5.30 2.60 -7.80
C TYR A 46 -4.71 3.98 -8.14
N PHE A 47 -3.78 4.45 -7.32
CA PHE A 47 -3.19 5.79 -7.49
C PHE A 47 -2.26 5.91 -8.71
N ARG A 48 -1.81 4.80 -9.29
CA ARG A 48 -1.10 4.80 -10.58
C ARG A 48 -2.04 5.06 -11.77
N GLU A 49 -3.31 4.70 -11.64
CA GLU A 49 -4.35 4.91 -12.66
C GLU A 49 -5.16 6.19 -12.42
N TRP A 50 -4.95 6.83 -11.26
CA TRP A 50 -5.64 8.06 -10.90
C TRP A 50 -5.16 9.26 -11.72
N HIS A 51 -6.03 10.24 -11.92
CA HIS A 51 -5.80 11.38 -12.82
C HIS A 51 -4.61 12.27 -12.43
N ARG A 52 -4.14 12.16 -11.18
CA ARG A 52 -3.05 12.96 -10.61
C ARG A 52 -1.95 12.03 -10.10
N PRO A 53 -0.67 12.40 -10.26
CA PRO A 53 0.42 11.61 -9.74
C PRO A 53 0.40 11.64 -8.20
N VAL A 54 0.41 10.46 -7.57
CA VAL A 54 0.58 10.31 -6.11
C VAL A 54 1.78 9.44 -5.83
N ARG A 55 2.68 9.92 -4.98
CA ARG A 55 3.81 9.14 -4.50
C ARG A 55 3.36 8.22 -3.38
N VAL A 56 3.35 6.92 -3.64
CA VAL A 56 3.07 5.92 -2.59
C VAL A 56 4.39 5.45 -1.98
N VAL A 57 4.55 5.64 -0.67
CA VAL A 57 5.76 5.31 0.09
C VAL A 57 5.48 4.14 1.02
N ALA A 58 6.22 3.03 0.84
CA ALA A 58 6.15 1.90 1.75
C ALA A 58 6.93 2.20 3.03
N VAL A 59 6.31 1.95 4.18
CA VAL A 59 6.94 2.08 5.50
C VAL A 59 7.06 0.69 6.10
N ASP A 60 8.27 0.26 6.43
CA ASP A 60 8.54 -1.04 7.04
C ASP A 60 9.24 -0.89 8.40
N SER A 61 9.17 -1.95 9.18
CA SER A 61 9.83 -2.06 10.48
C SER A 61 11.31 -2.43 10.31
N VAL A 62 12.18 -1.83 11.13
CA VAL A 62 13.59 -2.24 11.20
C VAL A 62 13.65 -3.72 11.61
N GLY A 63 14.49 -4.49 10.91
CA GLY A 63 14.56 -5.95 11.08
C GLY A 63 13.53 -6.74 10.27
N SER A 64 12.74 -6.08 9.43
CA SER A 64 11.88 -6.72 8.44
C SER A 64 12.65 -7.18 7.22
N VAL A 65 12.27 -8.34 6.70
CA VAL A 65 12.82 -8.93 5.47
C VAL A 65 11.99 -8.62 4.23
N SER A 66 10.86 -7.92 4.37
CA SER A 66 9.91 -7.67 3.26
C SER A 66 10.54 -6.89 2.09
N PHE A 67 11.57 -6.09 2.37
CA PHE A 67 12.33 -5.35 1.36
C PHE A 67 13.82 -5.74 1.31
N GLY A 68 14.15 -6.96 1.74
CA GLY A 68 15.52 -7.51 1.63
C GLY A 68 16.50 -7.07 2.72
N GLY A 69 16.01 -6.46 3.81
CA GLY A 69 16.83 -6.14 4.98
C GLY A 69 17.18 -7.38 5.83
N PRO A 70 18.20 -7.31 6.70
CA PRO A 70 18.53 -8.39 7.62
C PRO A 70 17.40 -8.60 8.64
N PRO A 71 17.09 -9.84 9.04
CA PRO A 71 16.07 -10.12 10.04
C PRO A 71 16.50 -9.58 11.41
N GLY A 72 15.57 -8.94 12.12
CA GLY A 72 15.75 -8.45 13.48
C GLY A 72 14.67 -8.99 14.41
N ARG A 73 14.97 -9.03 15.72
CA ARG A 73 14.01 -9.45 16.74
C ARG A 73 12.90 -8.40 16.86
N ARG A 74 11.64 -8.84 16.75
CA ARG A 74 10.43 -8.03 16.91
C ARG A 74 9.79 -8.27 18.26
#